data_AF-A0A8H3LWT2-F1
#
_entry.id   AF-A0A8H3LWT2-F1
#
_cell.length_a   1.000
_cell.length_b   1.000
_cell.length_c   1.000
_cell.angle_alpha   90.00
_cell.angle_beta   90.00
_cell.angle_gamma   90.00
#
_symmetry.space_group_name_H-M   'P 1'
#
loop_
_entity.id
_entity.type
_entity.pdbx_description
1 polymer ?
#
loop_
_entity_poly.entity_id
_entity_poly.type
_entity_poly.pdbx_seq_one_letter_code
_entity_poly.pdbx_strand_id
1 'polypeptide(L)' 'MDNARIHHDEDLVKLIEKFGCKVLYLPPYSPDLNPIETAFSALKSWLKRYRDIVNNCDDPIYILFVALFQTTSNMRN' A
#
# COMPACT_ATOMS: atom_id res chain seq x y z
N MET A 1 10.28 4.70 -2.55
CA MET A 1 10.44 3.57 -1.60
C MET A 1 10.84 4.15 -0.26
N ASP A 2 10.20 3.74 0.83
CA ASP A 2 10.63 4.19 2.15
C ASP A 2 12.00 3.57 2.52
N ASN A 3 12.54 3.96 3.68
CA ASN A 3 13.85 3.51 4.15
C ASN A 3 13.79 2.26 5.05
N ALA A 4 12.73 1.43 4.97
CA ALA A 4 12.74 0.15 5.66
C ALA A 4 13.98 -0.65 5.23
N ARG A 5 14.66 -1.29 6.20
CA ARG A 5 15.94 -1.99 5.95
C ARG A 5 15.84 -3.04 4.83
N ILE A 6 14.69 -3.68 4.69
CA ILE A 6 14.41 -4.68 3.64
C ILE A 6 14.40 -4.09 2.22
N HIS A 7 14.29 -2.77 2.07
CA HIS A 7 14.31 -2.08 0.78
C HIS A 7 15.70 -1.74 0.28
N HIS A 8 16.73 -1.93 1.11
CA HIS A 8 18.14 -1.63 0.80
C HIS A 8 18.96 -2.88 0.46
N ASP A 9 18.29 -3.96 0.05
CA ASP A 9 18.96 -5.15 -0.46
C ASP A 9 19.59 -4.87 -1.83
N GLU A 10 20.92 -4.96 -1.93
CA GLU A 10 21.64 -4.60 -3.15
C GLU A 10 21.28 -5.49 -4.34
N ASP A 11 21.01 -6.78 -4.11
CA ASP A 11 20.70 -7.72 -5.18
C ASP A 11 19.30 -7.47 -5.74
N LEU A 12 18.34 -7.11 -4.88
CA LEU A 12 17.02 -6.62 -5.27
C LEU A 12 17.12 -5.34 -6.11
N VAL A 13 17.93 -4.36 -5.68
CA VAL A 13 18.12 -3.09 -6.43
C VAL A 13 18.74 -3.37 -7.81
N LYS A 14 19.82 -4.17 -7.86
CA LYS A 14 20.45 -4.58 -9.13
C LYS A 14 19.48 -5.32 -10.04
N LEU A 15 18.60 -6.17 -9.48
CA LEU A 15 17.57 -6.86 -10.24
C LEU A 15 16.56 -5.89 -10.86
N ILE A 16 16.05 -4.92 -10.07
CA ILE A 16 15.11 -3.90 -10.56
C ILE A 16 15.74 -3.06 -11.68
N GLU A 17 17.01 -2.66 -11.54
CA GLU A 17 17.74 -1.88 -12.54
C GLU A 17 17.96 -2.65 -13.86
N LYS A 18 18.13 -3.98 -13.80
CA LYS A 18 18.21 -4.83 -15.01
C LYS A 18 16.93 -4.77 -15.85
N PHE A 19 15.78 -4.46 -15.24
CA PHE A 19 14.52 -4.25 -15.96
C PHE A 19 14.34 -2.80 -16.47
N GLY A 20 15.36 -1.95 -16.35
CA GLY A 20 15.31 -0.54 -16.79
C GLY A 20 14.59 0.39 -15.81
N CYS A 21 14.23 -0.10 -14.62
CA CYS A 21 13.63 0.70 -13.56
C CYS A 21 14.71 1.37 -12.70
N LYS A 22 14.33 2.42 -11.96
CA LYS A 22 15.19 3.05 -10.94
C LYS A 22 14.50 3.02 -9.60
N VAL A 23 15.26 2.66 -8.55
CA VAL A 23 14.78 2.75 -7.18
C VAL A 23 14.99 4.17 -6.67
N LEU A 24 13.90 4.86 -6.33
CA LEU A 24 13.93 6.18 -5.72
C LEU A 24 13.58 6.06 -4.23
N TYR A 25 14.55 6.37 -3.37
CA TYR A 25 14.34 6.42 -1.93
C TYR A 25 13.79 7.77 -1.49
N LEU A 26 12.86 7.74 -0.55
CA LEU A 26 12.32 8.95 0.07
C LEU A 26 13.32 9.50 1.10
N PRO A 27 13.30 10.81 1.41
CA PRO A 27 14.02 11.34 2.56
C PRO A 27 13.58 10.63 3.87
N PRO A 28 14.47 10.49 4.87
CA PRO A 28 14.11 9.89 6.14
C PRO A 28 12.89 10.55 6.78
N TYR A 29 12.03 9.74 7.41
CA TYR A 29 10.82 10.19 8.12
C TYR A 29 9.88 11.09 7.28
N SER A 30 9.81 10.86 5.97
CA SER A 30 8.93 11.61 5.06
C SER A 30 7.74 10.77 4.55
N PRO A 31 6.85 10.30 5.44
CA PRO A 31 5.71 9.47 5.03
C PRO A 31 4.76 10.24 4.10
N ASP A 32 4.67 11.56 4.23
CA ASP A 32 3.83 12.41 3.37
C ASP A 32 4.24 12.36 1.88
N LEU A 33 5.49 11.99 1.61
CA LEU A 33 6.00 11.81 0.24
C LEU A 33 5.79 10.39 -0.30
N ASN A 34 5.20 9.48 0.48
CA ASN A 34 4.95 8.11 0.07
C ASN A 34 3.50 7.96 -0.44
N PRO A 35 3.27 7.81 -1.76
CA PRO A 35 1.91 7.79 -2.32
C PRO A 35 1.01 6.67 -1.78
N ILE A 36 1.58 5.59 -1.25
CA ILE A 36 0.81 4.48 -0.69
C ILE A 36 0.07 4.86 0.61
N GLU A 37 0.51 5.90 1.31
CA GLU A 37 -0.10 6.31 2.58
C GLU A 37 -1.55 6.78 2.40
N THR A 38 -1.84 7.50 1.30
CA THR A 38 -3.21 7.89 0.95
C THR A 38 -4.08 6.67 0.68
N ALA A 39 -3.57 5.67 -0.05
CA ALA A 39 -4.29 4.44 -0.33
C ALA A 39 -4.57 3.64 0.96
N PHE A 40 -3.58 3.53 1.87
CA PHE A 40 -3.77 2.89 3.17
C PHE A 40 -4.75 3.65 4.06
N SER A 41 -4.75 4.98 4.03
CA SER A 41 -5.72 5.79 4.76
C SER A 41 -7.15 5.51 4.29
N ALA A 42 -7.38 5.47 2.98
CA ALA A 42 -8.67 5.14 2.38
C ALA A 42 -9.11 3.71 2.77
N LEU A 43 -8.23 2.72 2.63
CA LEU A 43 -8.49 1.33 2.99
C LEU A 43 -8.86 1.19 4.48
N LYS A 44 -8.05 1.76 5.38
CA LYS A 44 -8.33 1.75 6.82
C LYS A 44 -9.66 2.42 7.16
N SER A 45 -9.99 3.52 6.49
CA SER A 45 -11.26 4.22 6.69
C SER A 45 -12.46 3.37 6.28
N TRP A 46 -12.34 2.63 5.17
CA TRP A 46 -13.34 1.67 4.73
C TRP A 46 -13.50 0.54 5.74
N LEU A 47 -12.40 -0.10 6.17
CA LEU A 47 -12.45 -1.20 7.16
C LEU A 47 -13.09 -0.77 8.48
N LYS A 48 -12.83 0.48 8.93
CA LYS A 48 -13.46 1.04 10.13
C LYS A 48 -14.96 1.25 9.96
N ARG A 49 -15.41 1.71 8.79
CA ARG A 49 -16.82 1.94 8.47
C ARG A 49 -17.61 0.63 8.43
N TYR A 50 -17.01 -0.42 7.90
CA TYR A 50 -17.65 -1.74 7.72
C TYR A 50 -17.16 -2.78 8.74
N ARG A 51 -16.77 -2.33 9.94
CA ARG A 51 -16.15 -3.18 10.98
C ARG A 51 -16.94 -4.46 11.25
N ASP A 52 -18.26 -4.38 11.33
CA ASP A 52 -19.10 -5.55 11.61
C ASP A 52 -19.03 -6.59 10.48
N ILE A 53 -19.01 -6.15 9.22
CA ILE A 53 -18.84 -7.04 8.07
C ILE A 53 -17.44 -7.66 8.10
N VAL A 54 -16.41 -6.86 8.35
CA VAL A 54 -15.01 -7.31 8.42
C VAL A 54 -14.84 -8.37 9.50
N ASN A 55 -15.39 -8.16 10.69
CA ASN A 55 -15.25 -9.09 11.82
C ASN A 55 -16.02 -10.40 11.62
N ASN A 56 -17.09 -10.40 10.83
CA ASN A 56 -17.91 -11.58 10.53
C ASN A 56 -17.54 -12.25 9.20
N CYS A 57 -16.49 -11.79 8.52
CA CYS A 57 -16.03 -12.38 7.28
C CYS A 57 -14.96 -13.45 7.57
N ASP A 58 -15.25 -14.70 7.18
CA ASP A 58 -14.31 -15.81 7.37
C ASP A 58 -13.07 -15.71 6.46
N ASP A 59 -13.17 -14.95 5.37
CA ASP A 59 -12.08 -14.74 4.42
C ASP A 59 -11.55 -13.28 4.48
N PRO A 60 -10.48 -13.03 5.24
CA PRO A 60 -9.89 -11.71 5.36
C PRO A 60 -9.24 -11.21 4.06
N ILE A 61 -8.89 -12.11 3.13
CA ILE A 61 -8.32 -11.72 1.84
C ILE A 61 -9.45 -11.22 0.93
N TYR A 62 -10.58 -11.92 0.89
CA TYR A 62 -11.76 -11.49 0.15
C TYR A 62 -12.22 -10.09 0.61
N ILE A 63 -12.33 -9.85 1.92
CA ILE A 63 -12.79 -8.54 2.40
C ILE A 63 -11.80 -7.41 2.06
N LEU A 64 -10.49 -7.69 2.05
CA LEU A 64 -9.48 -6.74 1.59
C LEU A 64 -9.65 -6.42 0.10
N PHE A 65 -9.93 -7.42 -0.75
CA PHE A 65 -10.21 -7.19 -2.18
C PHE A 65 -11.44 -6.32 -2.40
N VAL A 66 -12.53 -6.59 -1.67
CA VAL A 66 -13.75 -5.76 -1.72
C VAL A 66 -13.45 -4.32 -1.33
N ALA A 67 -12.73 -4.14 -0.22
CA ALA A 67 -12.35 -2.82 0.28
C ALA A 67 -11.48 -2.05 -0.72
N LEU A 68 -10.49 -2.71 -1.33
CA LEU A 68 -9.64 -2.13 -2.37
C LEU A 68 -10.47 -1.69 -3.58
N PHE A 69 -11.35 -2.55 -4.10
CA PHE A 69 -12.17 -2.21 -5.26
C PHE A 69 -13.09 -1.00 -5.02
N GLN A 70 -13.70 -0.94 -3.83
CA GLN A 70 -14.60 0.15 -3.46
C GLN A 70 -13.86 1.45 -3.17
N THR A 71 -12.66 1.39 -2.57
CA THR A 71 -11.86 2.59 -2.30
C THR A 71 -11.20 3.14 -3.56
N THR A 72 -10.71 2.31 -4.48
CA THR A 72 -10.13 2.76 -5.76
C THR A 72 -11.15 3.45 -6.66
N SER A 73 -12.40 2.97 -6.67
CA SER A 73 -13.47 3.61 -7.46
C SER A 73 -13.79 5.03 -6.97
N ASN A 74 -13.66 5.27 -5.66
CA ASN A 74 -13.91 6.57 -5.05
C ASN A 74 -12.71 7.54 -5.15
N MET A 75 -11.50 7.05 -5.42
CA MET A 75 -10.30 7.88 -5.63
C MET A 75 -10.14 8.40 -7.06
N ARG A 76 -10.98 7.97 -8.01
CA ARG A 76 -10.94 8.38 -9.43
C ARG A 76 -11.80 9.61 -9.75
N ASN A 77 -12.42 10.23 -8.74
CA ASN A 77 -13.24 11.44 -8.89
C ASN A 77 -12.43 12.69 -8.52
#